data_AF-A0A2G0Q138-F1
#
_entry.id   AF-A0A2G0Q138-F1
#
_cell.length_a   1.000
_cell.length_b   1.000
_cell.length_c   1.000
_cell.angle_alpha   90.00
_cell.angle_beta   90.00
_cell.angle_gamma   90.00
#
_symmetry.space_group_name_H-M   'P 1'
#
loop_
_entity.id
_entity.type
_entity.pdbx_description
1 polymer ?
#
loop_
_entity_poly.entity_id
_entity_poly.type
_entity_poly.pdbx_seq_one_letter_code
_entity_poly.pdbx_strand_id
1 'polypeptide(L)'
;MPIDWDKHLLAPLHQQFAERVNWRPHGGKPYDIMGVFDRAYTQQVESLDGDSSINTTKPLLGVRDAVFKSPPQQQDRVFVYSVNAEFVVSDVQPDSHGGTHLLLNRIKPKK
;
A
#
# COMPACT_ATOMS: atom_id res chain seq x y z
N MET A 1 -12.69 23.57 13.51
CA MET A 1 -12.21 22.29 14.09
C MET A 1 -11.74 21.41 12.94
N PRO A 2 -10.55 20.79 13.02
CA PRO A 2 -10.13 19.82 12.02
C PRO A 2 -11.11 18.64 11.99
N ILE A 3 -11.39 18.11 10.80
CA ILE A 3 -12.21 16.89 10.64
C ILE A 3 -11.35 15.67 10.97
N ASP A 4 -11.87 14.76 11.78
CA ASP A 4 -11.26 13.44 12.02
C ASP A 4 -11.59 12.50 10.86
N TRP A 5 -10.74 12.52 9.84
CA TRP A 5 -10.94 11.73 8.61
C TRP A 5 -10.81 10.22 8.85
N ASP A 6 -9.99 9.77 9.80
CA ASP A 6 -9.89 8.34 10.12
C ASP A 6 -11.22 7.83 10.65
N LYS A 7 -11.81 8.54 11.62
CA LYS A 7 -13.09 8.17 12.20
C LYS A 7 -14.25 8.23 11.20
N HIS A 8 -14.31 9.27 10.38
CA HIS A 8 -15.49 9.56 9.57
C HIS A 8 -15.44 8.99 8.14
N LEU A 9 -14.26 8.65 7.62
CA LEU A 9 -14.09 8.17 6.25
C LEU A 9 -13.25 6.90 6.18
N LEU A 10 -12.01 6.92 6.69
CA LEU A 10 -11.06 5.82 6.43
C LEU A 10 -11.48 4.53 7.15
N ALA A 11 -11.87 4.60 8.43
CA ALA A 11 -12.28 3.42 9.18
C ALA A 11 -13.52 2.74 8.59
N PRO A 12 -14.63 3.46 8.26
CA PRO A 12 -15.77 2.87 7.57
C PRO A 12 -15.43 2.30 6.19
N LEU A 13 -14.59 2.97 5.40
CA LEU A 13 -14.16 2.49 4.09
C LEU A 13 -13.40 1.16 4.22
N HIS A 14 -12.46 1.09 5.16
CA HIS A 14 -11.69 -0.13 5.41
C HIS A 14 -12.56 -1.29 5.91
N GLN A 15 -13.66 -1.03 6.63
CA GLN A 15 -14.59 -2.09 7.02
C GLN A 15 -15.25 -2.78 5.82
N GLN A 16 -15.41 -2.08 4.69
CA GLN A 16 -16.08 -2.62 3.50
C GLN A 16 -15.10 -3.20 2.47
N PHE A 17 -13.98 -2.53 2.23
CA PHE A 17 -13.11 -2.83 1.09
C PHE A 17 -11.75 -3.41 1.48
N ALA A 18 -11.33 -3.30 2.74
CA ALA A 18 -10.03 -3.80 3.12
C ALA A 18 -10.03 -5.31 3.28
N GLU A 19 -8.95 -5.94 2.85
CA GLU A 19 -8.65 -7.33 3.13
C GLU A 19 -7.51 -7.45 4.13
N ARG A 20 -7.46 -8.60 4.80
CA ARG A 20 -6.35 -8.93 5.68
C ARG A 20 -5.11 -9.18 4.83
N VAL A 21 -3.98 -8.61 5.24
CA VAL A 21 -2.65 -8.86 4.67
C VAL A 21 -1.63 -9.02 5.79
N ASN A 22 -0.52 -9.70 5.53
CA ASN A 22 0.53 -9.90 6.50
C ASN A 22 1.65 -8.89 6.26
N TRP A 23 1.72 -7.88 7.12
CA TRP A 23 2.77 -6.87 7.09
C TRP A 23 4.07 -7.40 7.67
N ARG A 24 5.19 -7.09 7.02
CA ARG A 24 6.53 -7.60 7.33
C ARG A 24 7.54 -6.44 7.33
N PRO A 25 7.67 -5.72 8.44
CA PRO A 25 8.63 -4.62 8.53
C PRO A 25 10.07 -5.14 8.40
N HIS A 26 10.94 -4.36 7.76
CA HIS A 26 12.32 -4.75 7.43
C HIS A 26 13.14 -5.20 8.66
N GLY A 27 12.87 -4.62 9.84
CA GLY A 27 13.56 -4.93 11.10
C GLY A 27 12.66 -5.48 12.22
N GLY A 28 11.45 -5.94 11.92
CA GLY A 28 10.46 -6.30 12.94
C GLY A 28 9.76 -7.63 12.71
N LYS A 29 8.92 -8.03 13.68
CA LYS A 29 8.10 -9.24 13.56
C LYS A 29 6.92 -8.99 12.64
N PRO A 30 6.58 -9.94 11.75
CA PRO A 30 5.37 -9.86 10.95
C PRO A 30 4.09 -9.78 11.79
N TYR A 31 3.08 -9.08 11.29
CA TYR A 31 1.74 -9.02 11.89
C TYR A 31 0.68 -8.72 10.84
N ASP A 32 -0.56 -9.11 11.12
CA ASP A 32 -1.67 -8.87 10.21
C ASP A 32 -2.20 -7.43 10.34
N ILE A 33 -2.49 -6.81 9.20
CA ILE A 33 -3.16 -5.51 9.08
C ILE A 33 -4.30 -5.61 8.06
N MET A 34 -5.16 -4.59 8.04
CA MET A 34 -6.22 -4.43 7.04
C MET A 34 -5.79 -3.38 6.01
N GLY A 35 -5.82 -3.74 4.72
CA GLY A 35 -5.53 -2.81 3.63
C GLY A 35 -6.35 -3.11 2.38
N VAL A 36 -6.57 -2.08 1.56
CA VAL A 36 -7.26 -2.19 0.27
C VAL A 36 -6.22 -2.48 -0.80
N PHE A 37 -6.19 -3.70 -1.32
CA PHE A 37 -5.21 -4.11 -2.32
C PHE A 37 -5.77 -3.94 -3.74
N ASP A 38 -5.05 -3.20 -4.58
CA ASP A 38 -5.31 -3.10 -6.01
C ASP A 38 -4.17 -3.76 -6.80
N ARG A 39 -4.54 -4.72 -7.65
CA ARG A 39 -3.61 -5.50 -8.46
C ARG A 39 -3.07 -4.74 -9.69
N ALA A 40 -3.81 -3.75 -10.18
CA ALA A 40 -3.58 -3.11 -11.48
C ALA A 40 -3.78 -1.59 -11.39
N TYR A 41 -3.22 -0.98 -10.34
CA TYR A 41 -3.24 0.47 -10.20
C TYR A 41 -2.37 1.10 -11.29
N THR A 42 -3.00 1.88 -12.17
CA THR A 42 -2.34 2.50 -13.33
C THR A 42 -1.77 3.85 -12.92
N GLN A 43 -0.44 3.99 -12.99
CA GLN A 43 0.23 5.27 -12.83
C GLN A 43 0.57 5.84 -14.21
N GLN A 44 0.14 7.09 -14.44
CA GLN A 44 0.64 7.90 -15.55
C GLN A 44 2.00 8.46 -15.13
N VAL A 45 3.05 8.06 -15.83
CA VAL A 45 4.37 8.66 -15.70
C VAL A 45 4.56 9.58 -16.89
N GLU A 46 4.70 10.88 -16.64
CA GLU A 46 5.15 11.82 -17.67
C GLU A 46 6.61 11.52 -18.00
N SER A 47 6.90 11.21 -19.26
CA SER A 47 8.30 11.10 -19.69
C SER A 47 8.93 12.48 -19.76
N LEU A 48 10.19 12.57 -19.34
CA LEU A 48 11.00 13.79 -19.38
C LEU A 48 11.17 14.35 -20.81
N ASP A 49 10.91 13.53 -21.83
CA ASP A 49 11.04 13.88 -23.26
C ASP A 49 9.73 14.36 -23.91
N GLY A 50 8.64 14.54 -23.14
CA GLY A 50 7.41 15.20 -23.59
C GLY A 50 6.56 14.45 -24.64
N ASP A 51 7.05 13.36 -25.22
CA ASP A 51 6.39 12.68 -26.37
C ASP A 51 5.95 11.23 -26.08
N SER A 52 5.96 10.78 -24.82
CA SER A 52 5.54 9.42 -24.48
C SER A 52 4.99 9.33 -23.06
N SER A 53 3.71 9.02 -22.87
CA SER A 53 3.21 8.59 -21.56
C SER A 53 3.50 7.10 -21.40
N ILE A 54 4.31 6.73 -20.41
CA ILE A 54 4.50 5.32 -20.06
C ILE A 54 3.47 4.98 -18.99
N ASN A 55 2.43 4.22 -19.37
CA ASN A 55 1.51 3.64 -18.39
C ASN A 55 2.21 2.45 -17.71
N THR A 56 2.57 2.61 -16.45
CA THR A 56 3.05 1.49 -15.63
C THR A 56 1.96 1.10 -14.65
N THR A 57 1.50 -0.16 -14.73
CA THR A 57 0.63 -0.74 -13.71
C THR A 57 1.49 -1.28 -12.57
N LYS A 58 1.34 -0.72 -11.37
CA LYS A 58 1.99 -1.22 -10.16
C LYS A 58 0.91 -1.64 -9.15
N PRO A 59 1.06 -2.77 -8.47
CA PRO A 59 0.16 -3.09 -7.37
C PRO A 59 0.25 -2.01 -6.28
N LEU A 60 -0.89 -1.67 -5.68
CA LEU A 60 -1.00 -0.65 -4.63
C LEU A 60 -1.71 -1.25 -3.43
N LEU A 61 -1.29 -0.86 -2.23
CA LEU A 61 -2.00 -1.16 -1.00
C LEU A 61 -2.34 0.15 -0.27
N GLY A 62 -3.63 0.46 -0.21
CA GLY A 62 -4.16 1.56 0.59
C GLY A 62 -4.33 1.13 2.05
N VAL A 63 -3.76 1.87 2.98
CA VAL A 63 -3.71 1.56 4.42
C VAL A 63 -4.06 2.79 5.24
N ARG A 64 -4.56 2.57 6.46
CA ARG A 64 -4.70 3.63 7.47
C ARG A 64 -3.44 3.65 8.30
N ASP A 65 -2.91 4.82 8.61
CA ASP A 65 -1.66 4.95 9.38
C ASP A 65 -1.80 4.30 10.77
N ALA A 66 -3.01 4.35 11.34
CA ALA A 66 -3.35 3.77 12.63
C ALA A 66 -3.18 2.23 12.73
N VAL A 67 -3.05 1.51 11.61
CA VAL A 67 -2.83 0.05 11.64
C VAL A 67 -1.38 -0.33 11.92
N PHE A 68 -0.45 0.61 11.78
CA PHE A 68 0.98 0.34 11.92
C PHE A 68 1.49 0.57 13.34
N LYS A 69 2.37 -0.33 13.79
CA LYS A 69 3.13 -0.17 15.04
C LYS A 69 4.27 0.84 14.90
N SER A 70 4.75 1.03 13.68
CA SER A 70 5.80 1.98 13.28
C SER A 70 5.51 2.42 11.85
N PRO A 71 5.76 3.68 11.47
CA PRO A 71 5.50 4.15 10.10
C PRO A 71 6.09 3.21 9.04
N PRO A 72 5.35 2.94 7.95
CA PRO A 72 5.84 2.10 6.88
C PRO A 72 6.99 2.80 6.14
N GLN A 73 7.94 2.01 5.63
CA GLN A 73 9.09 2.51 4.88
C GLN A 73 9.33 1.67 3.62
N GLN A 74 10.12 2.21 2.70
CA GLN A 74 10.60 1.44 1.55
C GLN A 74 11.36 0.19 2.04
N GLN A 75 11.32 -0.87 1.23
CA GLN A 75 11.88 -2.20 1.54
C GLN A 75 11.15 -3.01 2.63
N ASP A 76 10.15 -2.45 3.30
CA ASP A 76 9.18 -3.28 4.02
C ASP A 76 8.48 -4.23 3.05
N ARG A 77 7.96 -5.33 3.56
CA ARG A 77 7.30 -6.36 2.76
C ARG A 77 5.87 -6.55 3.21
N VAL A 78 5.06 -7.04 2.30
CA VAL A 78 3.69 -7.46 2.59
C VAL A 78 3.40 -8.74 1.86
N PHE A 79 2.80 -9.70 2.56
CA PHE A 79 2.24 -10.88 1.94
C PHE A 79 0.72 -10.71 1.84
N VAL A 80 0.21 -10.77 0.62
CA VAL A 80 -1.21 -10.58 0.31
C VAL A 80 -1.85 -11.95 0.14
N TYR A 81 -2.76 -12.31 1.04
CA TYR A 81 -3.37 -13.64 1.10
C TYR A 81 -4.23 -13.95 -0.13
N SER A 82 -5.01 -12.99 -0.61
CA SER A 82 -5.95 -13.16 -1.74
C SER A 82 -5.29 -13.57 -3.04
N VAL A 83 -4.04 -13.15 -3.26
CA VAL A 83 -3.24 -13.48 -4.45
C VAL A 83 -2.05 -14.40 -4.16
N ASN A 84 -1.93 -14.87 -2.92
CA ASN A 84 -0.86 -15.75 -2.45
C ASN A 84 0.53 -15.29 -2.92
N ALA A 85 0.85 -14.02 -2.71
CA ALA A 85 2.08 -13.41 -3.21
C ALA A 85 2.69 -12.44 -2.20
N GLU A 86 4.03 -12.39 -2.19
CA GLU A 86 4.80 -11.41 -1.43
C GLU A 86 5.21 -10.24 -2.32
N PHE A 87 5.12 -9.05 -1.75
CA PHE A 87 5.49 -7.79 -2.38
C PHE A 87 6.45 -7.02 -1.48
N VAL A 88 7.25 -6.16 -2.10
CA VAL A 88 8.11 -5.19 -1.42
C VAL A 88 7.57 -3.80 -1.67
N VAL A 89 7.59 -2.96 -0.63
CA VAL A 89 7.25 -1.54 -0.72
C VAL A 89 8.34 -0.81 -1.49
N SER A 90 7.96 -0.28 -2.65
CA SER A 90 8.83 0.54 -3.51
C SER A 90 8.69 2.03 -3.23
N ASP A 91 7.53 2.48 -2.76
CA ASP A 91 7.27 3.87 -2.43
C ASP A 91 6.17 3.99 -1.37
N VAL A 92 6.24 5.06 -0.58
CA VAL A 92 5.31 5.36 0.52
C VAL A 92 4.75 6.76 0.28
N GLN A 93 3.44 6.85 0.07
CA GLN A 93 2.76 8.10 -0.29
C GLN A 93 1.66 8.42 0.75
N PRO A 94 1.97 9.17 1.82
CA PRO A 94 0.98 9.64 2.77
C PRO A 94 -0.03 10.59 2.12
N ASP A 95 -1.32 10.45 2.43
CA ASP A 95 -2.38 11.28 1.86
C ASP A 95 -2.65 12.57 2.66
N SER A 96 -1.92 12.79 3.76
CA SER A 96 -2.09 13.89 4.73
C SER A 96 -3.41 13.88 5.52
N HIS A 97 -4.19 12.81 5.43
CA HIS A 97 -5.49 12.62 6.09
C HIS A 97 -5.55 11.36 6.97
N GLY A 98 -4.39 10.73 7.24
CA GLY A 98 -4.26 9.52 8.07
C GLY A 98 -4.30 8.22 7.26
N GLY A 99 -4.28 8.32 5.94
CA GLY A 99 -4.09 7.19 5.03
C GLY A 99 -2.73 7.26 4.35
N THR A 100 -2.28 6.10 3.87
CA THR A 100 -1.05 5.98 3.10
C THR A 100 -1.29 5.03 1.92
N HIS A 101 -0.84 5.44 0.73
CA HIS A 101 -0.71 4.56 -0.43
C HIS A 101 0.70 3.95 -0.46
N LEU A 102 0.76 2.62 -0.49
CA LEU A 102 2.01 1.88 -0.63
C LEU A 102 2.10 1.33 -2.04
N LEU A 103 3.06 1.80 -2.83
CA LEU A 103 3.36 1.23 -4.15
C LEU A 103 4.23 0.00 -3.99
N LEU A 104 3.84 -1.08 -4.65
CA LEU A 104 4.40 -2.39 -4.42
C LEU A 104 5.09 -2.94 -5.68
N ASN A 105 6.16 -3.71 -5.46
CA ASN A 105 6.77 -4.58 -6.47
C ASN A 105 6.62 -6.04 -6.06
N ARG A 106 6.23 -6.92 -6.99
CA ARG A 106 6.09 -8.35 -6.69
C ARG A 106 7.47 -9.00 -6.52
N ILE A 107 7.64 -9.76 -5.43
CA ILE A 107 8.83 -10.57 -5.21
C ILE A 107 8.67 -11.88 -5.98
N LYS A 108 9.65 -12.23 -6.82
CA LYS A 108 9.69 -13.56 -7.46
C LYS A 108 10.08 -14.60 -6.40
N PRO A 109 9.36 -15.73 -6.28
CA PRO A 109 9.81 -16.80 -5.40
C PRO A 109 11.19 -17.29 -5.86
N LYS A 110 12.10 -17.52 -4.91
CA LYS A 110 13.36 -18.21 -5.21
C LYS A 110 13.02 -19.65 -5.59
N LYS A 111 13.50 -20.09 -6.77
CA LYS A 111 13.39 -21.48 -7.24
C LYS A 111 14.17 -22.42 -6.32
#